data_AF-A0A226MFN9-F1
#
_entry.id   AF-A0A226MFN9-F1
#
_cell.length_a   1.000
_cell.length_b   1.000
_cell.length_c   1.000
_cell.angle_alpha   90.00
_cell.angle_beta   90.00
_cell.angle_gamma   90.00
#
_symmetry.space_group_name_H-M   'P 1'
#
loop_
_entity.id
_entity.type
_entity.pdbx_description
1 polymer ?
#
loop_
_entity_poly.entity_id
_entity_poly.type
_entity_poly.pdbx_seq_one_letter_code
_entity_poly.pdbx_strand_id
1 'polypeptide(L)'
;MLIKFSAFQGKVEEALRAFEALVNQYPESPRARYGKAQSEDDLAEKMRSNEMLQKAINTYDEVVSLPNVPSDLIKLSLKREADRQQFLGRMRSSLITLQKLVHLFPSDTSLKNDLGVGYLLIGDNSNAKQVYEEVS
;
A
#
# COMPACT_ATOMS: atom_id res chain seq x y z
N MET A 1 -27.45 3.38 -16.51
CA MET A 1 -26.28 2.85 -15.76
C MET A 1 -24.94 3.16 -16.44
N LEU A 2 -24.86 3.18 -17.78
CA LEU A 2 -23.61 3.39 -18.54
C LEU A 2 -22.96 4.78 -18.42
N ILE A 3 -23.76 5.86 -18.29
CA ILE A 3 -23.23 7.25 -18.24
C ILE A 3 -22.48 7.56 -16.94
N LYS A 4 -22.94 7.01 -15.80
CA LYS A 4 -22.22 7.17 -14.52
C LYS A 4 -20.90 6.40 -14.51
N PHE A 5 -20.84 5.25 -15.19
CA PHE A 5 -19.63 4.45 -15.29
C PHE A 5 -18.58 5.19 -16.12
N SER A 6 -18.91 5.67 -17.33
CA SER A 6 -17.97 6.42 -18.20
C SER A 6 -17.48 7.73 -17.57
N ALA A 7 -18.33 8.45 -16.83
CA ALA A 7 -17.92 9.65 -16.10
C ALA A 7 -16.99 9.35 -14.92
N PHE A 8 -17.19 8.23 -14.21
CA PHE A 8 -16.23 7.76 -13.22
C PHE A 8 -14.94 7.30 -13.88
N GLN A 9 -15.02 6.78 -15.11
CA GLN A 9 -13.83 6.42 -15.87
C GLN A 9 -12.95 7.63 -16.14
N GLY A 10 -13.47 8.72 -16.71
CA GLY A 10 -12.64 9.90 -17.00
C GLY A 10 -11.92 10.47 -15.78
N LYS A 11 -12.54 10.40 -14.59
CA LYS A 11 -12.03 10.99 -13.35
C LYS A 11 -10.78 10.31 -12.78
N VAL A 12 -10.70 8.98 -12.86
CA VAL A 12 -9.54 8.23 -12.33
C VAL A 12 -8.29 8.51 -13.20
N GLU A 13 -8.46 8.49 -14.52
CA GLU A 13 -7.40 8.80 -15.48
C GLU A 13 -6.95 10.26 -15.38
N GLU A 14 -7.88 11.19 -15.15
CA GLU A 14 -7.56 12.60 -14.88
C GLU A 14 -6.79 12.78 -13.58
N ALA A 15 -7.21 12.08 -12.50
CA ALA A 15 -6.50 12.12 -11.23
C ALA A 15 -5.07 11.60 -11.36
N LEU A 16 -4.87 10.47 -12.05
CA LEU A 16 -3.54 9.93 -12.29
C LEU A 16 -2.66 10.93 -13.03
N ARG A 17 -3.14 11.52 -14.13
CA ARG A 17 -2.39 12.54 -14.88
C ARG A 17 -2.06 13.78 -14.03
N ALA A 18 -2.99 14.21 -13.18
CA ALA A 18 -2.76 15.36 -12.30
C ALA A 18 -1.67 15.06 -11.27
N PHE A 19 -1.67 13.87 -10.65
CA PHE A 19 -0.63 13.48 -9.72
C PHE A 19 0.72 13.19 -10.40
N GLU A 20 0.73 12.64 -11.61
CA GLU A 20 1.96 12.55 -12.42
C GLU A 20 2.58 13.92 -12.66
N ALA A 21 1.77 14.93 -13.02
CA ALA A 21 2.24 16.30 -13.18
C ALA A 21 2.77 16.88 -11.86
N LEU A 22 2.09 16.64 -10.73
CA LEU A 22 2.55 17.09 -9.41
C LEU A 22 3.86 16.41 -8.99
N VAL A 23 4.05 15.12 -9.26
CA VAL A 23 5.30 14.42 -8.96
C VAL A 23 6.43 14.95 -9.85
N ASN A 24 6.15 15.24 -11.13
CA ASN A 24 7.16 15.86 -12.01
C ASN A 24 7.56 17.26 -11.54
N GLN A 25 6.61 18.05 -11.04
CA GLN A 25 6.87 19.40 -10.53
C GLN A 25 7.52 19.39 -9.14
N TYR A 26 7.14 18.43 -8.29
CA TYR A 26 7.61 18.29 -6.91
C TYR A 26 8.06 16.84 -6.64
N PRO A 27 9.23 16.41 -7.14
CA PRO A 27 9.68 15.02 -7.06
C PRO A 27 9.80 14.48 -5.63
N GLU A 28 10.14 15.35 -4.69
CA GLU A 28 10.32 14.99 -3.27
C GLU A 28 9.03 15.05 -2.46
N SER A 29 7.89 15.44 -3.04
CA SER A 29 6.62 15.54 -2.31
C SER A 29 6.03 14.16 -2.01
N PRO A 30 6.03 13.71 -0.72
CA PRO A 30 5.50 12.40 -0.38
C PRO A 30 4.00 12.31 -0.63
N ARG A 31 3.29 13.43 -0.44
CA ARG A 31 1.84 13.49 -0.65
C ARG A 31 1.46 13.40 -2.13
N ALA A 32 2.24 14.02 -3.02
CA ALA A 32 2.02 13.89 -4.46
C ALA A 32 2.28 12.46 -4.92
N ARG A 33 3.38 11.85 -4.45
CA ARG A 33 3.72 10.45 -4.74
C ARG A 33 2.64 9.48 -4.24
N TYR A 34 2.14 9.71 -3.04
CA TYR A 34 1.05 8.90 -2.47
C TYR A 34 -0.24 9.02 -3.27
N GLY A 35 -0.62 10.24 -3.67
CA GLY A 35 -1.80 10.44 -4.53
C GLY A 35 -1.66 9.76 -5.91
N LYS A 36 -0.45 9.71 -6.46
CA LYS A 36 -0.15 8.92 -7.67
C LYS A 36 -0.39 7.43 -7.41
N ALA A 37 0.16 6.88 -6.32
CA ALA A 37 -0.05 5.47 -5.96
C ALA A 37 -1.53 5.11 -5.80
N GLN A 38 -2.32 5.97 -5.15
CA GLN A 38 -3.77 5.77 -5.02
C GLN A 38 -4.48 5.78 -6.39
N SER A 39 -4.11 6.71 -7.26
CA SER A 39 -4.72 6.82 -8.59
C SER A 39 -4.36 5.62 -9.49
N GLU A 40 -3.14 5.09 -9.36
CA GLU A 40 -2.71 3.85 -10.01
C GLU A 40 -3.50 2.64 -9.47
N ASP A 41 -3.70 2.55 -8.16
CA ASP A 41 -4.47 1.49 -7.48
C ASP A 41 -5.94 1.49 -7.93
N ASP A 42 -6.59 2.67 -7.90
CA ASP A 42 -7.95 2.86 -8.39
C ASP A 42 -8.09 2.47 -9.87
N LEU A 43 -7.11 2.84 -10.69
CA LEU A 43 -7.08 2.48 -12.11
C LEU A 43 -6.87 0.97 -12.29
N ALA A 44 -6.04 0.35 -11.45
CA ALA A 44 -5.79 -1.08 -11.47
C ALA A 44 -7.04 -1.90 -11.15
N GLU A 45 -7.77 -1.54 -10.08
CA GLU A 45 -9.03 -2.19 -9.71
C GLU A 45 -10.06 -2.05 -10.84
N LYS A 46 -10.15 -0.86 -11.43
CA LYS A 46 -11.08 -0.55 -12.51
C LYS A 46 -10.77 -1.30 -13.81
N MET A 47 -9.50 -1.38 -14.20
CA MET A 47 -9.05 -2.12 -15.39
C MET A 47 -8.92 -3.63 -15.14
N ARG A 48 -9.00 -4.06 -13.87
CA ARG A 48 -8.66 -5.42 -13.43
C ARG A 48 -7.25 -5.82 -13.87
N SER A 49 -6.31 -4.87 -13.76
CA SER A 49 -4.94 -5.03 -14.27
C SER A 49 -3.97 -5.28 -13.12
N ASN A 50 -3.42 -6.50 -13.06
CA ASN A 50 -2.37 -6.84 -12.11
C ASN A 50 -1.05 -6.08 -12.39
N GLU A 51 -0.80 -5.71 -13.64
CA GLU A 51 0.37 -4.89 -14.00
C GLU A 51 0.23 -3.47 -13.43
N MET A 52 -0.95 -2.85 -13.58
CA MET A 52 -1.21 -1.55 -12.99
C MET A 52 -1.16 -1.61 -11.47
N LEU A 53 -1.68 -2.69 -10.88
CA LEU A 53 -1.61 -2.87 -9.43
C LEU A 53 -0.16 -3.02 -8.95
N GLN A 54 0.70 -3.66 -9.75
CA GLN A 54 2.12 -3.71 -9.45
C GLN A 54 2.78 -2.33 -9.46
N LYS A 55 2.38 -1.45 -10.39
CA LYS A 55 2.87 -0.06 -10.42
C LYS A 55 2.47 0.68 -9.14
N ALA A 56 1.21 0.56 -8.72
CA ALA A 56 0.74 1.13 -7.47
C ALA A 56 1.54 0.64 -6.25
N ILE A 57 1.80 -0.66 -6.14
CA ILE A 57 2.62 -1.26 -5.07
C ILE A 57 4.02 -0.63 -5.06
N ASN A 58 4.67 -0.52 -6.22
CA ASN A 58 6.00 0.09 -6.31
C ASN A 58 5.95 1.57 -5.90
N THR A 59 4.94 2.31 -6.35
CA THR A 59 4.80 3.73 -6.01
C THR A 59 4.51 3.93 -4.51
N TYR A 60 3.81 3.01 -3.82
CA TYR A 60 3.67 3.06 -2.36
C TYR A 60 5.01 2.88 -1.63
N ASP A 61 5.87 1.97 -2.08
CA ASP A 61 7.23 1.81 -1.50
C ASP A 61 8.13 3.03 -1.80
N GLU A 62 7.96 3.65 -2.97
CA GLU A 62 8.64 4.92 -3.27
C GLU A 62 8.27 6.03 -2.29
N VAL A 63 7.00 6.12 -1.86
CA VAL A 63 6.54 7.14 -0.90
C VAL A 63 7.39 7.10 0.36
N VAL A 64 7.66 5.92 0.91
CA VAL A 64 8.40 5.76 2.17
C VAL A 64 9.90 5.91 2.02
N SER A 65 10.39 5.95 0.78
CA SER A 65 11.79 6.17 0.44
C SER A 65 12.13 7.66 0.26
N LEU A 66 11.13 8.54 0.30
CA LEU A 66 11.31 9.99 0.19
C LEU A 66 11.82 10.62 1.49
N PRO A 67 12.42 11.82 1.44
CA PRO A 67 12.78 12.56 2.64
C PRO A 67 11.54 13.11 3.37
N ASN A 68 11.63 13.27 4.68
CA ASN A 68 10.64 13.97 5.53
C ASN A 68 9.18 13.48 5.39
N VAL A 69 9.00 12.18 5.17
CA VAL A 69 7.65 11.58 5.06
C VAL A 69 6.99 11.59 6.43
N PRO A 70 5.78 12.15 6.56
CA PRO A 70 5.04 12.09 7.82
C PRO A 70 4.78 10.63 8.24
N SER A 71 4.91 10.33 9.53
CA SER A 71 4.74 8.98 10.10
C SER A 71 3.40 8.34 9.69
N ASP A 72 2.32 9.12 9.71
CA ASP A 72 0.99 8.62 9.33
C ASP A 72 0.92 8.25 7.85
N LEU A 73 1.64 8.99 6.99
CA LEU A 73 1.70 8.69 5.57
C LEU A 73 2.55 7.45 5.29
N ILE A 74 3.64 7.24 6.04
CA ILE A 74 4.42 5.99 5.99
C ILE A 74 3.52 4.81 6.32
N LYS A 75 2.78 4.91 7.44
CA LYS A 75 1.86 3.87 7.89
C LYS A 75 0.80 3.56 6.82
N LEU A 76 0.14 4.59 6.28
CA LEU A 76 -0.88 4.41 5.24
C LEU A 76 -0.33 3.75 3.98
N SER A 77 0.86 4.16 3.53
CA SER A 77 1.48 3.64 2.31
C SER A 77 1.83 2.16 2.45
N LEU A 78 2.56 1.80 3.52
CA LEU A 78 2.96 0.40 3.74
C LEU A 78 1.76 -0.51 4.03
N LYS A 79 0.74 -0.04 4.76
CA LYS A 79 -0.46 -0.84 5.01
C LYS A 79 -1.16 -1.18 3.69
N ARG A 80 -1.29 -0.20 2.79
CA ARG A 80 -1.93 -0.42 1.49
C ARG A 80 -1.04 -1.29 0.58
N GLU A 81 0.27 -1.08 0.60
CA GLU A 81 1.23 -1.92 -0.11
C GLU A 81 1.11 -3.41 0.29
N ALA A 82 1.13 -3.69 1.60
CA ALA A 82 1.00 -5.05 2.14
C ALA A 82 -0.34 -5.71 1.74
N ASP A 83 -1.43 -4.96 1.80
CA ASP A 83 -2.77 -5.40 1.39
C ASP A 83 -2.83 -5.75 -0.12
N ARG A 84 -2.27 -4.88 -0.97
CA ARG A 84 -2.23 -5.14 -2.42
C ARG A 84 -1.27 -6.28 -2.79
N GLN A 85 -0.18 -6.45 -2.05
CA GLN A 85 0.71 -7.61 -2.19
C GLN A 85 -0.03 -8.92 -1.86
N GLN A 86 -0.83 -8.96 -0.79
CA GLN A 86 -1.67 -10.13 -0.48
C GLN A 86 -2.70 -10.39 -1.58
N PHE A 87 -3.35 -9.35 -2.08
CA PHE A 87 -4.31 -9.47 -3.16
C PHE A 87 -3.70 -10.14 -4.42
N LEU A 88 -2.43 -9.85 -4.73
CA LEU A 88 -1.69 -10.49 -5.82
C LEU A 88 -1.10 -11.88 -5.49
N GLY A 89 -1.40 -12.45 -4.32
CA GLY A 89 -0.86 -13.74 -3.88
C GLY A 89 0.57 -13.69 -3.35
N ARG A 90 1.14 -12.50 -3.12
CA ARG A 90 2.56 -12.31 -2.73
C ARG A 90 2.73 -12.25 -1.23
N MET A 91 2.34 -13.33 -0.55
CA MET A 91 2.31 -13.42 0.91
C MET A 91 3.66 -13.14 1.56
N ARG A 92 4.77 -13.61 0.97
CA ARG A 92 6.12 -13.36 1.49
C ARG A 92 6.52 -11.88 1.40
N SER A 93 6.18 -11.20 0.31
CA SER A 93 6.44 -9.76 0.17
C SER A 93 5.61 -8.96 1.17
N SER A 94 4.32 -9.29 1.30
CA SER A 94 3.44 -8.69 2.30
C SER A 94 3.99 -8.85 3.72
N LEU A 95 4.49 -10.04 4.06
CA LEU A 95 5.08 -10.29 5.38
C LEU A 95 6.27 -9.36 5.67
N ILE A 96 7.16 -9.14 4.70
CA ILE A 96 8.30 -8.22 4.84
C ILE A 96 7.81 -6.79 5.08
N THR A 97 6.79 -6.35 4.34
CA THR A 97 6.17 -5.03 4.49
C THR A 97 5.52 -4.88 5.88
N LEU A 98 4.84 -5.91 6.38
CA LEU A 98 4.25 -5.93 7.72
C LEU A 98 5.31 -5.91 8.83
N GLN A 99 6.43 -6.62 8.65
CA GLN A 99 7.57 -6.56 9.57
C GLN A 99 8.16 -5.15 9.63
N LYS A 100 8.32 -4.49 8.47
CA LYS A 100 8.76 -3.08 8.38
C LYS A 100 7.79 -2.15 9.11
N LEU A 101 6.47 -2.35 8.95
CA LEU A 101 5.44 -1.60 9.68
C LEU A 101 5.57 -1.75 11.20
N VAL A 102 5.66 -2.98 11.72
CA VAL A 102 5.79 -3.21 13.17
C VAL A 102 7.10 -2.66 13.71
N HIS A 103 8.19 -2.75 12.94
CA HIS A 103 9.47 -2.16 13.34
C HIS A 103 9.39 -0.63 13.49
N LEU A 104 8.71 0.05 12.55
CA LEU A 104 8.55 1.51 12.58
C LEU A 104 7.52 1.98 13.61
N PHE A 105 6.53 1.13 13.93
CA PHE A 105 5.42 1.46 14.83
C PHE A 105 5.22 0.36 15.90
N PRO A 106 6.21 0.13 16.78
CA PRO A 106 6.22 -1.02 17.69
C PRO A 106 5.11 -0.97 18.76
N SER A 107 4.56 0.22 19.04
CA SER A 107 3.46 0.40 19.99
C SER A 107 2.07 0.20 19.37
N ASP A 108 1.98 -0.03 18.05
CA ASP A 108 0.70 -0.21 17.36
C ASP A 108 0.30 -1.68 17.33
N THR A 109 -0.56 -2.05 18.27
CA THR A 109 -1.06 -3.42 18.42
C THR A 109 -1.82 -3.92 17.19
N SER A 110 -2.49 -3.03 16.44
CA SER A 110 -3.17 -3.42 15.20
C SER A 110 -2.16 -3.95 14.18
N LEU A 111 -0.98 -3.33 14.06
CA LEU A 111 0.03 -3.77 13.11
C LEU A 111 0.67 -5.09 13.52
N LYS A 112 0.82 -5.35 14.82
CA LYS A 112 1.25 -6.67 15.31
C LYS A 112 0.23 -7.76 14.96
N ASN A 113 -1.06 -7.47 15.09
CA ASN A 113 -2.10 -8.40 14.66
C ASN A 113 -2.05 -8.67 13.15
N ASP A 114 -1.90 -7.61 12.33
CA ASP A 114 -1.75 -7.73 10.88
C ASP A 114 -0.51 -8.58 10.52
N LEU A 115 0.61 -8.42 11.25
CA LEU A 115 1.82 -9.25 11.12
C LEU A 115 1.57 -10.72 11.47
N GLY A 116 0.84 -10.98 12.56
CA GLY A 116 0.43 -12.34 12.94
C GLY A 116 -0.39 -13.03 11.85
N VAL A 117 -1.33 -12.31 11.23
CA VAL A 117 -2.08 -12.80 10.06
C VAL A 117 -1.15 -13.09 8.89
N GLY A 118 -0.18 -12.21 8.62
CA GLY A 118 0.84 -12.41 7.58
C GLY A 118 1.62 -13.73 7.73
N TYR A 119 2.02 -14.07 8.96
CA TYR A 119 2.67 -15.36 9.25
C TYR A 119 1.74 -16.56 9.01
N LEU A 120 0.47 -16.47 9.41
CA LEU A 120 -0.52 -17.53 9.15
C LEU A 120 -0.73 -17.77 7.64
N LEU A 121 -0.75 -16.71 6.83
CA LEU A 121 -0.94 -16.81 5.38
C LEU A 121 0.20 -17.54 4.66
N ILE A 122 1.40 -17.58 5.25
CA ILE A 122 2.53 -18.38 4.73
C ILE A 122 2.68 -19.74 5.43
N GLY A 123 1.79 -20.09 6.35
CA GLY A 123 1.83 -21.34 7.12
C GLY A 123 2.80 -21.35 8.30
N ASP A 124 3.31 -20.20 8.73
CA ASP A 124 4.25 -20.06 9.83
C ASP A 124 3.53 -19.83 11.17
N ASN A 125 2.90 -20.90 11.67
CA ASN A 125 2.12 -20.85 12.91
C ASN A 125 2.98 -20.54 14.15
N SER A 126 4.26 -20.89 14.11
CA SER A 126 5.19 -20.67 15.23
C SER A 126 5.44 -19.19 15.44
N ASN A 127 5.80 -18.46 14.39
CA ASN A 127 6.00 -17.01 14.49
C ASN A 127 4.69 -16.27 14.71
N ALA A 128 3.58 -16.72 14.10
CA ALA A 128 2.27 -16.13 14.36
C ALA A 128 1.90 -16.19 15.86
N LYS A 129 2.12 -17.35 16.50
CA LYS A 129 1.88 -17.52 17.93
C LYS A 129 2.74 -16.57 18.77
N GLN A 130 4.04 -16.47 18.48
CA GLN A 130 4.94 -15.57 19.21
C GLN A 130 4.47 -14.11 19.13
N VAL A 131 4.06 -13.65 17.94
CA VAL A 131 3.56 -12.28 17.76
C VAL A 131 2.30 -12.03 18.60
N TYR A 132 1.37 -12.98 18.66
CA TYR A 132 0.16 -12.81 19.47
C TYR A 132 0.43 -12.89 20.99
N GLU A 133 1.42 -13.66 21.43
CA GLU A 133 1.86 -13.67 22.82
C GLU A 133 2.46 -12.32 23.26
N GLU A 134 3.14 -11.60 22.37
CA GLU A 134 3.65 -10.23 22.63
C GLU A 134 2.57 -9.14 22.65
N VAL A 135 1.37 -9.44 22.15
CA VAL A 135 0.21 -8.54 22.10
C VAL A 135 -0.72 -8.74 23.31
N SER A 136 -0.63 -9.91 23.95
CA SER A 136 -1.50 -10.37 25.04
C SER A 136 -1.25 -9.67 26.37
#